data_AF-A0A962J296-F1
#
_entry.id   AF-A0A962J296-F1
#
_cell.length_a   1.000
_cell.length_b   1.000
_cell.length_c   1.000
_cell.angle_alpha   90.00
_cell.angle_beta   90.00
_cell.angle_gamma   90.00
#
_symmetry.space_group_name_H-M   'P 1'
#
loop_
_entity.id
_entity.type
_entity.pdbx_description
1 polymer ?
#
loop_
_entity_poly.entity_id
_entity_poly.type
_entity_poly.pdbx_seq_one_letter_code
_entity_poly.pdbx_strand_id
1 'polypeptide(L)'
;MKPSKPVYMLPVVLLWSLLYGVFGGAFFKLMAVYELWSSSNHLHILQWKRYPQRSYQQFTSAILLGRMGNRAWATLPMAYNQVRQEFSRAPFPYLVILCNTLMALLYLPFALVSGMFRGPAFVFRNTWRRSGPACACVNRLPS
;
A
#
# COMPACT_ATOMS: atom_id res chain seq x y z
N MET A 1 34.13 -21.21 37.33
CA MET A 1 33.78 -22.10 36.19
C MET A 1 32.80 -21.39 35.28
N LYS A 2 33.21 -21.06 34.05
CA LYS A 2 32.31 -20.47 33.04
C LYS A 2 31.28 -21.54 32.66
N PRO A 3 29.96 -21.32 32.82
CA PRO A 3 28.99 -22.25 32.27
C PRO A 3 29.10 -22.17 30.74
N SER A 4 29.62 -23.24 30.13
CA SER A 4 29.52 -23.48 28.69
C SER A 4 28.05 -23.61 28.34
N LYS A 5 27.40 -22.48 28.04
CA LYS A 5 26.03 -22.47 27.52
C LYS A 5 26.01 -23.20 26.17
N PRO A 6 24.98 -24.01 25.93
CA PRO A 6 25.04 -25.14 25.03
C PRO A 6 25.05 -24.67 23.57
N VAL A 7 25.97 -25.23 22.78
CA VAL A 7 26.01 -25.10 21.32
C VAL A 7 24.65 -25.41 20.68
N TYR A 8 23.81 -26.22 21.34
CA TYR A 8 22.45 -26.58 20.96
C TYR A 8 21.39 -25.47 21.11
N MET A 9 21.64 -24.41 21.89
CA MET A 9 20.68 -23.28 21.98
C MET A 9 20.68 -22.42 20.72
N LEU A 10 21.82 -22.32 20.03
CA LEU A 10 21.98 -21.51 18.82
C LEU A 10 21.10 -21.98 17.65
N PRO A 11 21.08 -23.28 17.27
CA PRO A 11 20.19 -23.77 16.21
C PRO A 11 18.71 -23.66 16.57
N VAL A 12 18.35 -23.85 17.84
CA VAL A 12 16.96 -23.71 18.31
C VAL A 12 16.48 -22.26 18.21
N VAL A 13 17.32 -21.30 18.64
CA VAL A 13 17.01 -19.87 18.51
C VAL A 13 16.94 -19.43 17.04
N LEU A 14 17.82 -19.97 16.19
CA LEU A 14 17.78 -19.75 14.74
C LEU A 14 16.47 -20.26 14.14
N LEU A 15 16.09 -21.51 14.42
CA LEU A 15 14.86 -22.11 13.92
C LEU A 15 13.62 -21.33 14.37
N TRP A 16 13.59 -20.93 15.65
CA TRP A 16 12.51 -20.12 16.21
C TRP A 16 12.42 -18.74 15.55
N SER A 17 13.57 -18.09 15.34
CA SER A 17 13.62 -16.79 14.67
C SER A 17 13.21 -16.86 13.20
N LEU A 18 13.51 -17.97 12.52
CA LEU A 18 13.16 -18.19 11.13
C LEU A 18 11.65 -18.41 10.99
N LEU A 19 11.07 -19.30 11.79
CA LEU A 19 9.62 -19.53 11.77
C LEU A 19 8.85 -18.27 12.17
N TYR A 20 9.11 -17.73 13.36
CA TYR A 20 8.37 -16.58 13.87
C TYR A 20 8.62 -15.31 13.04
N GLY A 21 9.85 -15.13 12.54
CA GLY A 21 10.22 -14.01 11.71
C GLY A 21 9.61 -14.05 10.32
N VAL A 22 9.53 -15.23 9.67
CA VAL A 22 8.86 -15.38 8.37
C VAL A 22 7.37 -15.06 8.49
N PHE A 23 6.68 -15.66 9.46
CA PHE A 23 5.24 -15.41 9.67
C PHE A 23 4.96 -13.96 10.07
N GLY A 24 5.72 -13.41 11.03
CA GLY A 24 5.57 -12.03 11.45
C GLY A 24 5.86 -11.03 10.32
N GLY A 25 6.96 -11.24 9.59
CA GLY A 25 7.36 -10.39 8.47
C GLY A 25 6.34 -10.41 7.32
N ALA A 26 5.81 -11.58 6.99
CA ALA A 26 4.73 -11.73 6.01
C ALA A 26 3.45 -11.01 6.46
N PHE A 27 3.04 -11.20 7.72
CA PHE A 27 1.85 -10.56 8.29
C PHE A 27 1.94 -9.02 8.27
N PHE A 28 3.06 -8.45 8.74
CA PHE A 28 3.24 -7.00 8.73
C PHE A 28 3.28 -6.42 7.33
N LYS A 29 3.88 -7.13 6.36
CA LYS A 29 3.88 -6.68 4.95
C LYS A 29 2.49 -6.77 4.33
N LEU A 30 1.72 -7.79 4.65
CA LEU A 30 0.33 -7.91 4.21
C LEU A 30 -0.52 -6.74 4.75
N MET A 31 -0.41 -6.44 6.04
CA MET A 31 -1.10 -5.29 6.65
C MET A 31 -0.69 -3.96 6.01
N ALA A 32 0.61 -3.74 5.76
CA ALA A 32 1.08 -2.52 5.12
C ALA A 32 0.51 -2.32 3.70
N VAL A 33 0.42 -3.40 2.91
CA VAL A 33 -0.19 -3.36 1.57
C VAL A 33 -1.69 -3.09 1.66
N TYR A 34 -2.37 -3.69 2.64
CA TYR A 34 -3.79 -3.46 2.88
C TYR A 34 -4.10 -2.01 3.27
N GLU A 35 -3.33 -1.42 4.19
CA GLU A 35 -3.49 -0.02 4.61
C GLU A 35 -3.26 0.95 3.44
N LEU A 36 -2.22 0.69 2.63
CA LEU A 36 -1.94 1.49 1.43
C LEU A 36 -3.09 1.42 0.42
N TRP A 37 -3.60 0.23 0.17
CA TRP A 37 -4.74 0.01 -0.74
C TRP A 37 -6.01 0.70 -0.23
N SER A 38 -6.33 0.53 1.06
CA SER A 38 -7.53 1.10 1.68
C SER A 38 -7.48 2.63 1.69
N SER A 39 -6.35 3.22 2.09
CA SER A 39 -6.15 4.67 2.09
C SER A 39 -6.24 5.28 0.69
N SER A 40 -5.62 4.66 -0.31
CA SER A 40 -5.71 5.09 -1.71
C SER A 40 -7.15 5.09 -2.22
N ASN A 41 -7.88 3.98 -2.03
CA ASN A 41 -9.27 3.89 -2.48
C ASN A 41 -10.20 4.86 -1.73
N HIS A 42 -9.99 5.03 -0.43
CA HIS A 42 -10.78 5.96 0.37
C HIS A 42 -10.63 7.41 -0.11
N LEU A 43 -9.41 7.82 -0.49
CA LEU A 43 -9.17 9.16 -1.06
C LEU A 43 -9.94 9.36 -2.38
N HIS A 44 -9.92 8.37 -3.27
CA HIS A 44 -10.67 8.45 -4.52
C HIS A 44 -12.19 8.55 -4.29
N ILE A 45 -12.71 7.77 -3.34
CA ILE A 45 -14.14 7.82 -2.97
C ILE A 45 -14.50 9.19 -2.36
N LEU A 46 -13.67 9.72 -1.46
CA LEU A 46 -13.88 11.03 -0.85
C LEU A 46 -13.84 12.17 -1.87
N GLN A 47 -12.85 12.16 -2.77
CA GLN A 47 -12.73 13.17 -3.82
C GLN A 47 -13.94 13.14 -4.75
N TRP A 48 -14.42 11.94 -5.09
CA TRP A 48 -15.63 11.79 -5.90
C TRP A 48 -16.87 12.34 -5.19
N LYS A 49 -17.06 12.04 -3.89
CA LYS A 49 -18.18 12.55 -3.09
C LYS A 49 -18.11 14.07 -2.87
N ARG A 50 -16.91 14.62 -2.62
CA ARG A 50 -16.71 16.03 -2.25
C ARG A 50 -16.69 16.97 -3.46
N TYR A 51 -16.22 16.50 -4.62
CA TYR A 51 -16.11 17.32 -5.84
C TYR A 51 -16.79 16.66 -7.05
N PRO A 52 -18.12 16.42 -6.99
CA PRO A 52 -18.86 15.80 -8.09
C PRO A 52 -18.86 16.67 -9.34
N GLN A 53 -18.88 18.00 -9.20
CA GLN A 53 -18.83 18.90 -10.35
C GLN A 53 -17.49 18.88 -11.08
N ARG A 54 -16.37 18.84 -10.36
CA ARG A 54 -15.02 18.79 -10.97
C ARG A 54 -14.81 17.49 -11.73
N SER A 55 -15.20 16.36 -11.12
CA SER A 55 -15.13 15.05 -11.78
C SER A 55 -16.06 14.97 -12.99
N TYR A 56 -17.25 15.56 -12.89
CA TYR A 56 -18.18 15.67 -14.02
C TYR A 56 -17.63 16.55 -15.16
N GLN A 57 -17.01 17.68 -14.86
CA GLN A 57 -16.34 18.53 -15.86
C GLN A 57 -15.19 17.81 -16.56
N GLN A 58 -14.35 17.08 -15.81
CA GLN A 58 -13.28 16.26 -16.38
C GLN A 58 -13.81 15.12 -17.26
N PHE A 59 -14.91 14.48 -16.85
CA PHE A 59 -15.56 13.43 -17.63
C PHE A 59 -16.15 13.97 -18.94
N THR A 60 -16.93 15.05 -18.85
CA THR A 60 -17.54 15.69 -20.02
C THR A 60 -16.49 16.23 -20.98
N SER A 61 -15.41 16.84 -20.48
CA SER A 61 -14.32 17.31 -21.34
C SER A 61 -13.57 16.16 -22.02
N ALA A 62 -13.37 15.03 -21.35
CA ALA A 62 -12.74 13.85 -21.95
C ALA A 62 -13.60 13.23 -23.06
N ILE A 63 -14.91 13.06 -22.83
CA ILE A 63 -15.84 12.58 -23.88
C ILE A 63 -15.91 13.55 -25.05
N LEU A 64 -15.94 14.84 -24.75
CA LEU A 64 -15.98 15.91 -25.74
C LEU A 64 -14.73 15.90 -26.63
N LEU A 65 -13.54 15.76 -26.04
CA LEU A 65 -12.27 15.61 -26.77
C LEU A 65 -12.29 14.36 -27.67
N GLY A 66 -12.80 13.23 -27.18
CA GLY A 66 -12.95 12.01 -27.97
C GLY A 66 -13.91 12.15 -29.15
N ARG A 67 -15.00 12.92 -28.99
CA ARG A 67 -15.98 13.19 -30.06
C ARG A 67 -15.55 14.28 -31.04
N MET A 68 -14.65 15.20 -30.66
CA MET A 68 -14.26 16.34 -31.49
C MET A 68 -13.01 16.16 -32.35
N GLY A 69 -12.40 14.98 -32.38
CA GLY A 69 -11.15 14.69 -33.11
C GLY A 69 -10.90 15.47 -34.41
N ASN A 70 -11.89 15.60 -35.30
CA ASN A 70 -11.80 16.38 -36.56
C ASN A 70 -12.91 17.45 -36.74
N ARG A 71 -13.71 17.79 -35.70
CA ARG A 71 -14.82 18.74 -35.85
C ARG A 71 -14.39 20.18 -35.59
N ALA A 72 -14.99 21.11 -36.33
CA ALA A 72 -14.70 22.54 -36.20
C ALA A 72 -15.01 23.07 -34.79
N TRP A 73 -14.07 23.82 -34.23
CA TRP A 73 -14.13 24.49 -32.92
C TRP A 73 -15.38 25.36 -32.71
N ALA A 74 -16.05 25.79 -33.79
CA ALA A 74 -17.31 26.54 -33.73
C ALA A 74 -18.50 25.71 -33.19
N THR A 75 -18.48 24.38 -33.36
CA THR A 75 -19.57 23.48 -32.90
C THR A 75 -19.41 23.01 -31.46
N LEU A 76 -18.35 23.46 -30.80
CA LEU A 76 -17.92 23.02 -29.48
C LEU A 76 -18.95 23.25 -28.36
N PRO A 77 -19.65 24.42 -28.27
CA PRO A 77 -20.65 24.63 -27.22
C PRO A 77 -21.93 23.79 -27.42
N MET A 78 -22.33 23.54 -28.67
CA MET A 78 -23.47 22.67 -28.99
C MET A 78 -23.18 21.21 -28.63
N ALA A 79 -21.99 20.72 -29.01
CA ALA A 79 -21.56 19.37 -28.66
C ALA A 79 -21.42 19.18 -27.13
N TYR A 80 -20.96 20.21 -26.41
CA TYR A 80 -20.89 20.19 -24.95
C TYR A 80 -22.26 20.06 -24.30
N ASN A 81 -23.25 20.82 -24.76
CA ASN A 81 -24.62 20.75 -24.24
C ASN A 81 -25.29 19.40 -24.54
N GLN A 82 -25.06 18.83 -25.73
CA GLN A 82 -25.55 17.49 -26.07
C GLN A 82 -24.96 16.42 -25.14
N VAL A 83 -23.64 16.43 -24.90
CA VAL A 83 -22.97 15.50 -23.98
C VAL A 83 -23.50 15.67 -22.55
N ARG A 84 -23.78 16.91 -22.13
CA ARG A 84 -24.31 17.20 -20.79
C ARG A 84 -25.75 16.67 -20.60
N GLN A 85 -26.56 16.72 -21.64
CA GLN A 85 -27.92 16.18 -21.63
C GLN A 85 -27.92 14.64 -21.68
N GLU A 86 -27.03 14.06 -22.47
CA GLU A 86 -26.88 12.60 -22.61
C GLU A 86 -26.34 11.96 -21.32
N PHE A 87 -25.38 12.60 -20.66
CA PHE A 87 -24.79 12.13 -19.40
C PHE A 87 -25.15 13.06 -18.25
N SER A 88 -26.30 12.83 -17.61
CA SER A 88 -26.77 13.65 -16.48
C SER A 88 -25.96 13.46 -15.19
N ARG A 89 -25.20 12.35 -15.07
CA ARG A 89 -24.33 12.04 -13.92
C ARG A 89 -23.02 11.43 -14.39
N ALA A 90 -21.93 11.77 -13.71
CA ALA A 90 -20.62 11.14 -13.96
C ALA A 90 -20.65 9.66 -13.52
N PRO A 91 -20.04 8.74 -14.27
CA PRO A 91 -19.87 7.36 -13.83
C PRO A 91 -18.95 7.30 -12.60
N PHE A 92 -19.21 6.33 -11.72
CA PHE A 92 -18.34 6.07 -10.58
C PHE A 92 -16.95 5.62 -11.08
N PRO A 93 -15.83 6.02 -10.44
CA PRO A 93 -14.46 5.72 -10.91
C PRO A 93 -14.05 4.26 -10.64
N TYR A 94 -14.83 3.30 -11.13
CA TYR A 94 -14.61 1.86 -10.92
C TYR A 94 -13.27 1.40 -11.53
N LEU A 95 -12.88 1.96 -12.69
CA LEU A 95 -11.62 1.61 -13.37
C LEU A 95 -10.39 1.98 -12.54
N VAL A 96 -10.44 3.12 -11.84
CA VAL A 96 -9.32 3.58 -10.99
C VAL A 96 -9.16 2.66 -9.79
N ILE A 97 -10.29 2.30 -9.14
CA ILE A 97 -10.29 1.36 -8.02
C ILE A 97 -9.81 -0.03 -8.48
N LEU A 98 -10.25 -0.49 -9.66
CA LEU A 98 -9.83 -1.77 -10.23
C LEU A 98 -8.33 -1.76 -10.53
N CYS A 99 -7.81 -0.71 -11.16
CA CYS A 99 -6.37 -0.55 -11.40
C CYS A 99 -5.58 -0.56 -10.07
N ASN A 100 -6.04 0.16 -9.05
CA ASN A 100 -5.42 0.17 -7.72
C ASN A 100 -5.45 -1.22 -7.07
N THR A 101 -6.54 -1.96 -7.18
CA THR A 101 -6.61 -3.36 -6.68
C THR A 101 -5.65 -4.28 -7.42
N LEU A 102 -5.51 -4.10 -8.74
CA LEU A 102 -4.64 -4.93 -9.58
C LEU A 102 -3.16 -4.65 -9.29
N MET A 103 -2.80 -3.37 -9.13
CA MET A 103 -1.46 -2.97 -8.69
C MET A 103 -1.14 -3.48 -7.28
N ALA A 104 -2.09 -3.41 -6.34
CA ALA A 104 -1.90 -3.96 -5.00
C ALA A 104 -1.69 -5.48 -5.04
N LEU A 105 -2.45 -6.19 -5.88
CA LEU A 105 -2.33 -7.64 -6.07
C LEU A 105 -0.96 -8.02 -6.68
N LEU A 106 -0.49 -7.27 -7.66
CA LEU A 106 0.84 -7.47 -8.26
C LEU A 106 1.97 -7.16 -7.28
N TYR A 107 1.81 -6.18 -6.40
CA TYR A 107 2.82 -5.80 -5.40
C TYR A 107 2.88 -6.76 -4.20
N LEU A 108 1.75 -7.36 -3.84
CA LEU A 108 1.59 -8.26 -2.71
C LEU A 108 2.63 -9.41 -2.66
N PRO A 109 2.89 -10.18 -3.73
CA PRO A 109 3.91 -11.24 -3.68
C PRO A 109 5.31 -10.70 -3.41
N PHE A 110 5.70 -9.57 -4.01
CA PHE A 110 7.01 -8.95 -3.74
C PHE A 110 7.11 -8.45 -2.30
N ALA A 111 6.04 -7.84 -1.78
CA ALA A 111 5.99 -7.39 -0.39
C ALA A 111 6.12 -8.57 0.58
N LEU A 112 5.42 -9.68 0.33
CA LEU A 112 5.50 -10.89 1.15
C LEU A 112 6.91 -11.48 1.13
N VAL A 113 7.51 -11.68 -0.04
CA VAL A 113 8.88 -12.18 -0.16
C VAL A 113 9.86 -11.29 0.61
N SER A 114 9.75 -9.96 0.47
CA SER A 114 10.59 -9.02 1.23
C SER A 114 10.39 -9.13 2.75
N GLY A 115 9.16 -9.41 3.20
CA GLY A 115 8.81 -9.62 4.60
C GLY A 115 9.40 -10.92 5.15
N MET A 116 9.34 -12.00 4.38
CA MET A 116 9.90 -13.30 4.75
C MET A 116 11.42 -13.26 4.93
N PHE A 117 12.14 -12.44 4.16
CA PHE A 117 13.59 -12.28 4.33
C PHE A 117 13.98 -11.32 5.46
N ARG A 118 13.25 -10.21 5.64
CA ARG A 118 13.59 -9.19 6.65
C ARG A 118 13.09 -9.54 8.05
N GLY A 119 12.02 -10.31 8.16
CA GLY A 119 11.41 -10.70 9.43
C GLY A 119 12.31 -11.56 10.33
N PRO A 120 12.96 -12.62 9.82
CA PRO A 120 13.90 -13.45 10.59
C PRO A 120 15.07 -12.66 11.16
N ALA A 121 15.65 -11.75 10.36
CA ALA A 121 16.74 -10.88 10.81
C ALA A 121 16.32 -9.96 11.97
N PHE A 122 15.09 -9.45 11.94
CA PHE A 122 14.54 -8.63 13.02
C PHE A 122 14.35 -9.43 14.32
N VAL A 123 13.74 -10.61 14.23
CA VAL A 123 13.50 -11.47 15.40
C VAL A 123 14.82 -11.95 16.00
N PHE A 124 15.75 -12.41 15.16
CA PHE A 124 17.08 -12.85 15.62
C PHE A 124 17.83 -11.75 16.37
N ARG A 125 17.87 -10.52 15.82
CA ARG A 125 18.50 -9.36 16.47
C ARG A 125 17.87 -9.03 17.82
N ASN A 126 16.54 -9.13 17.93
CA ASN A 126 15.83 -8.84 19.18
C ASN A 126 16.07 -9.93 20.25
N THR A 127 16.02 -11.21 19.85
CA THR A 127 16.28 -12.34 20.76
C THR A 127 17.73 -12.37 21.22
N TRP A 128 18.69 -12.08 20.34
CA TRP A 128 20.11 -12.01 20.70
C TRP A 128 20.42 -10.85 21.66
N ARG A 129 19.81 -9.67 21.45
CA ARG A 129 19.92 -8.54 22.39
C ARG A 129 19.37 -8.85 23.78
N ARG A 130 18.31 -9.65 23.88
CA ARG A 130 17.70 -10.04 25.17
C ARG A 130 18.48 -11.16 25.88
N SER A 131 19.18 -12.01 25.13
CA SER A 131 19.95 -13.16 25.66
C SER A 131 21.43 -12.86 25.96
N GLY A 132 21.95 -11.72 25.49
CA GLY A 132 23.28 -11.23 25.87
C GLY A 132 23.34 -10.87 27.37
N PRO A 133 24.51 -11.00 28.03
CA PRO A 133 24.65 -10.53 29.40
C PRO A 133 24.25 -9.05 29.43
N ALA A 134 23.47 -8.66 30.43
CA ALA A 134 23.18 -7.27 30.72
C ALA A 134 24.48 -6.48 30.78
N CYS A 135 24.86 -5.81 29.69
CA CYS A 135 25.61 -4.57 29.81
C CYS A 135 24.61 -3.54 30.33
N ALA A 136 24.42 -3.60 31.65
CA ALA A 136 24.15 -2.42 32.42
C ALA A 136 25.24 -1.37 32.11
N CYS A 137 24.78 -0.13 31.96
CA CYS A 137 25.51 1.14 31.93
C CYS A 137 25.81 1.76 30.55
N VAL A 138 25.51 3.08 30.51
CA VAL A 138 25.79 4.13 29.50
C VAL A 138 24.75 4.24 28.37
N ASN A 139 23.86 5.23 28.24
CA ASN A 139 23.50 6.48 28.93
C ASN A 139 22.07 6.84 28.45
N ARG A 140 21.10 7.10 29.34
CA ARG A 140 20.63 8.42 29.82
C ARG A 140 19.83 9.23 28.77
N LEU A 141 18.62 9.60 29.22
CA LEU A 141 17.49 10.29 28.58
C LEU A 141 17.82 11.44 27.59
N PRO A 142 16.89 11.73 26.65
CA PRO A 142 16.88 13.02 25.95
C PRO A 142 16.32 14.12 26.87
N SER A 143 17.01 15.24 26.94
CA SER A 143 16.46 16.56 27.26
C SER A 143 16.27 17.33 25.96
#